data_AF-A0A453NS14-F1
#
_entry.id   AF-A0A453NS14-F1
#
_cell.length_a   1.000
_cell.length_b   1.000
_cell.length_c   1.000
_cell.angle_alpha   90.00
_cell.angle_beta   90.00
_cell.angle_gamma   90.00
#
_symmetry.space_group_name_H-M   'P 1'
#
loop_
_entity.id
_entity.type
_entity.pdbx_description
1 polymer ?
#
loop_
_entity_poly.entity_id
_entity_poly.type
_entity_poly.pdbx_seq_one_letter_code
_entity_poly.pdbx_strand_id
1 'polypeptide(L)'
;GPKYQEIVNIRLGDGTTRRGQVLEVDGEKAVVQVFEGTSGIDNKYTTVQFTGEVLKTPVSLDMLGRIFNGSGKPIDNGPPILPEAYLDISGSSINPSERTYPEEMIQTGISTIDVMNSIARGQKIPLFSAAGLPHNEIAAQICRQAGLVKRLEQSKHAAEGGEEDNFAIVFAAMGVNMETAQFFKRDFEENGSMERVTLFLNLANDPTIERIITPRIALTTAEYLAYECGKHVLVILTDMSSYADALREVSAAREEVPGRRGYPGYMYTDLATIYERAGRIEGRKGSITQIPILTMPNDDITHPTPDLTGYITEGQIYIDRQLHNRQIYPPINVLPSLSRLMKSAIGEGMTRRDHSDVSNQLYANYAIGKDVQAMKAVVGEEALSSEDLVCCQLI
;
A
#
# COMPACT_ATOMS: atom_id res chain seq x y z
N GLY A 1 9.35 15.28 32.39
CA GLY A 1 10.52 14.54 31.87
C GLY A 1 10.23 14.16 30.43
N PRO A 2 11.27 14.00 29.60
CA PRO A 2 11.12 13.56 28.21
C PRO A 2 10.46 12.19 28.16
N LYS A 3 9.60 11.97 27.18
CA LYS A 3 8.91 10.70 26.93
C LYS A 3 9.47 10.00 25.70
N TYR A 4 9.38 8.68 25.68
CA TYR A 4 9.68 7.88 24.49
C TYR A 4 8.76 8.28 23.33
N GLN A 5 9.30 8.37 22.11
CA GLN A 5 8.62 8.81 20.88
C GLN A 5 8.08 10.25 20.88
N GLU A 6 8.47 11.06 21.87
CA GLU A 6 8.10 12.48 21.92
C GLU A 6 8.75 13.25 20.76
N ILE A 7 8.01 14.17 20.15
CA ILE A 7 8.53 15.06 19.13
C ILE A 7 9.27 16.22 19.77
N VAL A 8 10.41 16.59 19.17
CA VAL A 8 11.18 17.76 19.55
C VAL A 8 11.39 18.68 18.37
N ASN A 9 11.35 19.99 18.65
CA ASN A 9 11.70 21.03 17.69
C ASN A 9 13.11 21.51 18.01
N ILE A 10 14.00 21.40 17.04
CA ILE A 10 15.41 21.79 17.15
C ILE A 10 15.58 23.07 16.34
N ARG A 11 15.88 24.18 17.02
CA ARG A 11 16.17 25.46 16.37
C ARG A 11 17.67 25.67 16.36
N LEU A 12 18.25 25.64 15.16
CA LEU A 12 19.68 25.83 14.93
C LEU A 12 20.10 27.29 15.13
N GLY A 13 21.41 27.53 15.29
CA GLY A 13 21.98 28.87 15.44
C GLY A 13 21.77 29.79 14.22
N ASP A 14 21.55 29.22 13.03
CA ASP A 14 21.18 29.95 11.80
C ASP A 14 19.70 30.37 11.76
N GLY A 15 18.90 29.94 12.76
CA GLY A 15 17.47 30.18 12.86
C GLY A 15 16.60 29.15 12.15
N THR A 16 17.18 28.19 11.43
CA THR A 16 16.42 27.09 10.82
C THR A 16 15.84 26.17 11.90
N THR A 17 14.66 25.62 11.63
CA THR A 17 13.99 24.69 12.53
C THR A 17 13.94 23.31 11.89
N ARG A 18 14.31 22.31 12.67
CA ARG A 18 14.29 20.88 12.32
C ARG A 18 13.42 20.13 13.32
N ARG A 19 12.86 19.01 12.89
CA ARG A 19 12.11 18.14 13.78
C ARG A 19 12.95 16.93 14.15
N GLY A 20 12.69 16.39 15.33
CA GLY A 20 13.27 15.14 15.76
C GLY A 20 12.30 14.36 16.62
N GLN A 21 12.67 13.11 16.88
CA GLN A 21 11.94 12.22 17.75
C GLN A 21 12.87 11.67 18.83
N VAL A 22 12.38 11.64 20.07
CA VAL A 22 13.08 11.00 21.18
C VAL A 22 13.03 9.48 21.00
N LEU A 23 14.20 8.86 20.89
CA LEU A 23 14.36 7.42 20.76
C LEU A 23 14.60 6.72 22.10
N GLU A 24 15.39 7.33 22.97
CA GLU A 24 15.74 6.72 24.24
C GLU A 24 15.81 7.79 25.32
N VAL A 25 15.34 7.43 26.51
CA VAL A 25 15.46 8.27 27.70
C VAL A 25 16.09 7.41 28.78
N ASP A 26 17.32 7.76 29.16
CA ASP A 26 18.05 7.12 30.25
C ASP A 26 18.39 8.16 31.31
N GLY A 27 17.62 8.16 32.39
CA GLY A 27 17.75 9.12 33.50
C GLY A 27 17.67 10.58 33.04
N GLU A 28 18.81 11.25 33.01
CA GLU A 28 18.95 12.67 32.62
C GLU A 28 19.33 12.86 31.14
N LYS A 29 19.53 11.79 30.38
CA LYS A 29 19.90 11.85 28.96
C LYS A 29 18.73 11.43 28.08
N ALA A 30 18.52 12.18 27.00
CA ALA A 30 17.58 11.82 25.95
C ALA A 30 18.32 11.75 24.61
N VAL A 31 18.17 10.64 23.90
CA VAL A 31 18.70 10.45 22.55
C VAL A 31 17.63 10.87 21.56
N VAL A 32 17.93 11.87 20.74
CA VAL A 32 17.01 12.41 19.74
C VAL A 32 17.52 12.08 18.35
N GLN A 33 16.64 11.52 17.52
CA GLN A 33 16.88 11.35 16.10
C GLN A 33 16.34 12.58 15.34
N VAL A 34 17.23 13.29 14.64
CA VAL A 34 16.88 14.46 13.83
C VAL A 34 16.43 14.02 12.44
N PHE A 35 15.32 14.57 11.95
CA PHE A 35 14.72 14.09 10.72
C PHE A 35 15.44 14.54 9.46
N GLU A 36 15.76 15.84 9.39
CA GLU A 36 16.43 16.46 8.25
C GLU A 36 17.97 16.27 8.30
N GLY A 37 18.47 15.47 9.23
CA GLY A 37 19.89 15.20 9.44
C GLY A 37 20.57 16.14 10.43
N THR A 38 21.84 15.87 10.72
CA THR A 38 22.63 16.58 11.74
C THR A 38 23.60 17.62 11.19
N SER A 39 23.64 17.81 9.86
CA SER A 39 24.53 18.76 9.21
C SER A 39 24.26 20.20 9.67
N GLY A 40 25.28 20.87 10.18
CA GLY A 40 25.19 22.27 10.63
C GLY A 40 24.66 22.46 12.06
N ILE A 41 24.37 21.39 12.81
CA ILE A 41 23.99 21.48 14.21
C ILE A 41 25.22 21.84 15.05
N ASP A 42 25.07 22.83 15.92
CA ASP A 42 26.12 23.32 16.81
C ASP A 42 25.71 23.13 18.29
N ASN A 43 26.67 22.86 19.17
CA ASN A 43 26.33 22.54 20.57
C ASN A 43 26.00 23.76 21.45
N LYS A 44 26.21 25.00 20.98
CA LYS A 44 26.14 26.21 21.82
C LYS A 44 24.92 27.10 21.54
N TYR A 45 24.57 27.26 20.28
CA TYR A 45 23.50 28.14 19.82
C TYR A 45 22.24 27.36 19.38
N THR A 46 22.34 26.03 19.23
CA THR A 46 21.17 25.19 18.98
C THR A 46 20.34 25.04 20.25
N THR A 47 19.03 25.28 20.14
CA THR A 47 18.06 25.11 21.22
C THR A 47 17.10 23.98 20.87
N VAL A 48 16.78 23.14 21.86
CA VAL A 48 15.87 22.01 21.70
C VAL A 48 14.63 22.26 22.55
N GLN A 49 13.47 22.23 21.93
CA GLN A 49 12.18 22.36 22.58
C GLN A 49 11.44 21.02 22.53
N PHE A 50 11.19 20.47 23.70
CA PHE A 50 10.37 19.28 23.91
C PHE A 50 8.89 19.66 23.83
N THR A 51 8.13 18.98 22.96
CA THR A 51 6.71 19.32 22.75
C THR A 51 5.78 18.68 23.78
N GLY A 52 6.23 17.63 24.49
CA GLY A 52 5.44 16.85 25.43
C GLY A 52 4.48 15.86 24.77
N GLU A 53 4.43 15.83 23.44
CA GLU A 53 3.47 15.06 22.66
C GLU A 53 4.14 14.11 21.67
N VAL A 54 3.45 13.02 21.36
CA VAL A 54 3.81 12.11 20.26
C VAL A 54 3.49 12.75 18.91
N LEU A 55 4.00 12.16 17.83
CA LEU A 55 3.76 12.65 16.49
C LEU A 55 2.28 12.51 16.11
N LYS A 56 1.58 13.65 16.05
CA LYS A 56 0.19 13.72 15.63
C LYS A 56 0.08 14.33 14.24
N THR A 57 -0.83 13.79 13.44
CA THR A 57 -1.18 14.34 12.13
C THR A 57 -2.51 15.11 12.24
N PRO A 58 -2.58 16.32 11.66
CA PRO A 58 -3.86 17.00 11.46
C PRO A 58 -4.70 16.22 10.44
N VAL A 59 -5.89 15.77 10.82
CA VAL A 59 -6.83 15.10 9.93
C VAL A 59 -8.08 15.96 9.72
N SER A 60 -8.60 15.94 8.50
CA SER A 60 -9.83 16.63 8.10
C SER A 60 -10.38 15.98 6.82
N LEU A 61 -11.69 16.11 6.59
CA LEU A 61 -12.33 15.75 5.33
C LEU A 61 -11.77 16.56 4.15
N ASP A 62 -11.29 17.78 4.42
CA ASP A 62 -10.70 18.69 3.42
C ASP A 62 -9.33 18.21 2.87
N MET A 63 -8.84 17.05 3.34
CA MET A 63 -7.63 16.41 2.80
C MET A 63 -7.89 15.68 1.48
N LEU A 64 -9.15 15.39 1.14
CA LEU A 64 -9.51 14.85 -0.17
C LEU A 64 -9.24 15.90 -1.26
N GLY A 65 -8.57 15.50 -2.35
CA GLY A 65 -8.15 16.43 -3.40
C GLY A 65 -6.86 17.20 -3.13
N ARG A 66 -6.18 16.91 -2.02
CA ARG A 66 -4.93 17.60 -1.64
C ARG A 66 -3.71 16.71 -1.83
N ILE A 67 -2.57 17.37 -2.05
CA ILE A 67 -1.25 16.74 -2.15
C ILE A 67 -0.40 17.18 -0.97
N PHE A 68 0.16 16.21 -0.25
CA PHE A 68 1.05 16.39 0.89
C PHE A 68 2.43 15.78 0.61
N ASN A 69 3.43 16.25 1.34
CA ASN A 69 4.71 15.56 1.42
C ASN A 69 4.67 14.39 2.44
N GLY A 70 5.77 13.64 2.53
CA GLY A 70 5.92 12.56 3.50
C GLY A 70 5.82 12.97 4.98
N SER A 71 5.88 14.26 5.26
CA SER A 71 5.75 14.89 6.57
C SER A 71 4.35 15.43 6.88
N GLY A 72 3.38 15.25 5.98
CA GLY A 72 2.00 15.73 6.12
C GLY A 72 1.80 17.24 5.85
N LYS A 73 2.78 17.92 5.25
CA LYS A 73 2.67 19.33 4.85
C LYS A 73 2.15 19.43 3.40
N PRO A 74 1.23 20.35 3.09
CA PRO A 74 0.70 20.50 1.75
C PRO A 74 1.79 20.99 0.77
N ILE A 75 1.84 20.40 -0.43
CA ILE A 75 2.78 20.73 -1.51
C ILE A 75 2.08 21.20 -2.80
N ASP A 76 0.77 21.36 -2.74
CA ASP A 76 -0.09 21.78 -3.85
C ASP A 76 -0.24 23.31 -3.98
N ASN A 77 0.58 24.10 -3.26
CA ASN A 77 0.44 25.55 -3.10
C ASN A 77 -0.91 26.01 -2.54
N GLY A 78 -1.72 25.08 -2.01
CA GLY A 78 -2.95 25.42 -1.28
C GLY A 78 -2.66 25.92 0.13
N PRO A 79 -3.66 26.49 0.81
CA PRO A 79 -3.51 26.91 2.20
C PRO A 79 -3.27 25.68 3.12
N PRO A 80 -2.66 25.90 4.30
CA PRO A 80 -2.65 24.91 5.37
C PRO A 80 -4.08 24.44 5.67
N ILE A 81 -4.22 23.15 5.96
CA ILE A 81 -5.52 22.56 6.27
C ILE A 81 -5.91 22.92 7.68
N LEU A 82 -7.20 23.23 7.87
CA LEU A 82 -7.81 23.37 9.18
C LEU A 82 -8.16 21.96 9.68
N PRO A 83 -7.46 21.43 10.71
CA PRO A 83 -7.74 20.11 11.22
C PRO A 83 -9.05 20.09 12.00
N GLU A 84 -9.82 19.02 11.84
CA GLU A 84 -10.93 18.69 12.72
C GLU A 84 -10.42 17.98 13.98
N ALA A 85 -9.41 17.13 13.82
CA ALA A 85 -8.78 16.39 14.91
C ALA A 85 -7.27 16.24 14.69
N TYR A 86 -6.56 15.97 15.78
CA TYR A 86 -5.15 15.57 15.78
C TYR A 86 -5.06 14.12 16.25
N LEU A 87 -4.71 13.22 15.33
CA LEU A 87 -4.60 11.79 15.60
C LEU A 87 -3.13 11.35 15.65
N ASP A 88 -2.81 10.41 16.53
CA ASP A 88 -1.48 9.78 16.59
C ASP A 88 -1.24 8.94 15.33
N ILE A 89 -0.11 9.16 14.68
CA ILE A 89 0.24 8.43 13.44
C ILE A 89 0.47 6.94 13.67
N SER A 90 0.84 6.56 14.90
CA SER A 90 1.09 5.17 15.29
C SER A 90 -0.18 4.33 15.17
N GLY A 91 -1.35 4.99 15.19
CA GLY A 91 -2.66 4.34 15.12
C GLY A 91 -2.98 3.57 16.38
N SER A 92 -4.03 2.76 16.30
CA SER A 92 -4.43 1.85 17.38
C SER A 92 -4.75 0.48 16.80
N SER A 93 -4.37 -0.57 17.52
CA SER A 93 -4.72 -1.93 17.13
C SER A 93 -6.22 -2.13 17.22
N ILE A 94 -6.84 -2.62 16.14
CA ILE A 94 -8.26 -2.97 16.11
C ILE A 94 -8.48 -4.23 16.94
N ASN A 95 -9.45 -4.20 17.86
CA ASN A 95 -9.84 -5.35 18.65
C ASN A 95 -10.32 -6.49 17.73
N PRO A 96 -9.73 -7.70 17.79
CA PRO A 96 -10.13 -8.82 16.94
C PRO A 96 -11.61 -9.21 17.04
N SER A 97 -12.23 -9.02 18.22
CA SER A 97 -13.65 -9.33 18.43
C SER A 97 -14.60 -8.35 17.74
N GLU A 98 -14.14 -7.13 17.44
CA GLU A 98 -14.90 -6.10 16.76
C GLU A 98 -14.67 -6.12 15.25
N ARG A 99 -13.81 -7.02 14.74
CA ARG A 99 -13.54 -7.13 13.30
C ARG A 99 -14.68 -7.87 12.61
N THR A 100 -15.21 -7.28 11.55
CA THR A 100 -16.16 -7.93 10.66
C THR A 100 -15.42 -8.61 9.52
N TYR A 101 -15.87 -9.82 9.15
CA TYR A 101 -15.28 -10.56 8.05
C TYR A 101 -15.53 -9.86 6.69
N PRO A 102 -14.52 -9.71 5.82
CA PRO A 102 -14.68 -9.15 4.48
C PRO A 102 -15.52 -10.06 3.56
N GLU A 103 -16.72 -9.60 3.19
CA GLU A 103 -17.62 -10.39 2.33
C GLU A 103 -17.88 -9.76 0.96
N GLU A 104 -17.51 -8.50 0.71
CA GLU A 104 -17.86 -7.80 -0.54
C GLU A 104 -16.65 -7.62 -1.46
N MET A 105 -16.82 -7.88 -2.76
CA MET A 105 -15.76 -7.67 -3.75
C MET A 105 -15.58 -6.18 -4.11
N ILE A 106 -14.33 -5.80 -4.42
CA ILE A 106 -13.97 -4.57 -5.12
C ILE A 106 -13.71 -4.93 -6.58
N GLN A 107 -14.37 -4.21 -7.50
CA GLN A 107 -14.12 -4.36 -8.92
C GLN A 107 -12.93 -3.47 -9.29
N THR A 108 -11.82 -4.08 -9.72
CA THR A 108 -10.59 -3.37 -10.10
C THR A 108 -10.54 -3.03 -11.58
N GLY A 109 -11.37 -3.67 -12.42
CA GLY A 109 -11.36 -3.50 -13.87
C GLY A 109 -10.29 -4.31 -14.59
N ILE A 110 -9.46 -5.05 -13.85
CA ILE A 110 -8.41 -5.91 -14.39
C ILE A 110 -8.88 -7.36 -14.31
N SER A 111 -9.11 -8.01 -15.46
CA SER A 111 -9.68 -9.36 -15.53
C SER A 111 -8.89 -10.41 -14.74
N THR A 112 -7.57 -10.35 -14.75
CA THR A 112 -6.71 -11.30 -14.01
C THR A 112 -6.82 -11.13 -12.49
N ILE A 113 -7.14 -9.92 -12.01
CA ILE A 113 -7.38 -9.67 -10.59
C ILE A 113 -8.84 -10.00 -10.28
N ASP A 114 -9.80 -9.45 -11.03
CA ASP A 114 -11.21 -9.58 -10.72
C ASP A 114 -11.71 -11.03 -10.82
N VAL A 115 -11.27 -11.80 -11.82
CA VAL A 115 -11.74 -13.19 -12.03
C VAL A 115 -10.93 -14.22 -11.26
N MET A 116 -9.60 -14.09 -11.25
CA MET A 116 -8.73 -15.14 -10.71
C MET A 116 -8.30 -14.89 -9.26
N ASN A 117 -8.20 -13.62 -8.85
CA ASN A 117 -7.64 -13.20 -7.58
C ASN A 117 -8.49 -12.08 -6.96
N SER A 118 -9.80 -12.29 -6.90
CA SER A 118 -10.75 -11.24 -6.51
C SER A 118 -10.40 -10.64 -5.15
N ILE A 119 -10.50 -9.32 -5.05
CA ILE A 119 -10.14 -8.56 -3.85
C ILE A 119 -11.40 -8.25 -3.04
N ALA A 120 -11.41 -8.63 -1.76
CA ALA A 120 -12.47 -8.31 -0.82
C ALA A 120 -12.27 -6.92 -0.17
N ARG A 121 -13.36 -6.25 0.22
CA ARG A 121 -13.34 -4.97 0.94
C ARG A 121 -12.83 -5.16 2.35
N GLY A 122 -11.73 -4.49 2.70
CA GLY A 122 -11.02 -4.70 3.96
C GLY A 122 -9.83 -5.66 3.83
N GLN A 123 -9.59 -6.24 2.65
CA GLN A 123 -8.46 -7.13 2.41
C GLN A 123 -7.15 -6.35 2.30
N LYS A 124 -6.06 -7.02 2.67
CA LYS A 124 -4.69 -6.57 2.41
C LYS A 124 -4.03 -7.50 1.38
N ILE A 125 -3.85 -6.99 0.15
CA ILE A 125 -3.27 -7.75 -0.95
C ILE A 125 -2.17 -6.95 -1.67
N PRO A 126 -0.91 -7.39 -1.63
CA PRO A 126 0.20 -6.68 -2.23
C PRO A 126 0.39 -7.00 -3.70
N LEU A 127 0.97 -6.05 -4.44
CA LEU A 127 1.53 -6.25 -5.78
C LEU A 127 3.02 -6.51 -5.66
N PHE A 128 3.46 -7.72 -6.03
CA PHE A 128 4.87 -8.09 -6.13
C PHE A 128 5.36 -7.78 -7.54
N SER A 129 6.20 -6.77 -7.62
CA SER A 129 6.79 -6.29 -8.87
C SER A 129 8.30 -6.47 -8.87
N ALA A 130 8.94 -6.03 -9.95
CA ALA A 130 10.38 -5.92 -10.06
C ALA A 130 10.79 -4.60 -10.71
N ALA A 131 12.07 -4.25 -10.57
CA ALA A 131 12.64 -3.07 -11.21
C ALA A 131 12.42 -3.13 -12.75
N GLY A 132 11.86 -2.05 -13.29
CA GLY A 132 11.55 -1.89 -14.71
C GLY A 132 10.19 -2.44 -15.16
N LEU A 133 9.41 -3.08 -14.28
CA LEU A 133 8.05 -3.54 -14.62
C LEU A 133 7.00 -2.42 -14.42
N PRO A 134 5.88 -2.44 -15.17
CA PRO A 134 4.87 -1.38 -15.17
C PRO A 134 3.90 -1.44 -13.97
N HIS A 135 4.42 -1.59 -12.76
CA HIS A 135 3.60 -1.64 -11.53
C HIS A 135 2.92 -0.31 -11.22
N ASN A 136 3.54 0.82 -11.56
CA ASN A 136 2.95 2.14 -11.36
C ASN A 136 1.72 2.36 -12.26
N GLU A 137 1.79 1.86 -13.50
CA GLU A 137 0.68 1.94 -14.44
C GLU A 137 -0.48 1.06 -13.99
N ILE A 138 -0.20 -0.15 -13.48
CA ILE A 138 -1.22 -1.02 -12.88
C ILE A 138 -1.85 -0.35 -11.66
N ALA A 139 -1.07 0.27 -10.78
CA ALA A 139 -1.56 0.97 -9.61
C ALA A 139 -2.49 2.14 -9.99
N ALA A 140 -2.06 2.95 -10.98
CA ALA A 140 -2.86 4.04 -11.51
C ALA A 140 -4.15 3.51 -12.16
N GLN A 141 -4.08 2.42 -12.93
CA GLN A 141 -5.25 1.77 -13.51
C GLN A 141 -6.24 1.29 -12.44
N ILE A 142 -5.75 0.63 -11.38
CA ILE A 142 -6.58 0.22 -10.26
C ILE A 142 -7.25 1.45 -9.63
N CYS A 143 -6.52 2.54 -9.39
CA CYS A 143 -7.15 3.77 -8.85
C CYS A 143 -8.26 4.33 -9.75
N ARG A 144 -8.09 4.29 -11.07
CA ARG A 144 -9.09 4.82 -12.02
C ARG A 144 -10.34 3.95 -12.10
N GLN A 145 -10.15 2.64 -12.06
CA GLN A 145 -11.20 1.66 -12.33
C GLN A 145 -11.82 1.07 -11.06
N ALA A 146 -11.15 1.22 -9.91
CA ALA A 146 -11.62 0.72 -8.64
C ALA A 146 -12.99 1.31 -8.31
N GLY A 147 -13.97 0.43 -8.18
CA GLY A 147 -15.32 0.77 -7.80
C GLY A 147 -15.97 -0.37 -7.03
N LEU A 148 -17.12 -0.07 -6.45
CA LEU A 148 -17.97 -1.10 -5.87
C LEU A 148 -18.62 -1.89 -7.02
N VAL A 149 -18.68 -3.22 -6.89
CA VAL A 149 -19.40 -4.07 -7.85
C VAL A 149 -20.85 -3.59 -7.94
N LYS A 150 -21.26 -3.14 -9.12
CA LYS A 150 -22.65 -2.74 -9.40
C LYS A 150 -23.54 -3.96 -9.30
N ARG A 151 -24.35 -4.07 -8.23
CA ARG A 151 -25.36 -5.14 -8.13
C ARG A 151 -26.40 -4.95 -9.25
N LEU A 152 -26.49 -5.93 -10.14
CA LEU A 152 -27.41 -5.91 -11.29
C LEU A 152 -28.89 -5.71 -10.88
N GLU A 153 -29.30 -6.14 -9.69
CA GLU A 153 -30.69 -6.07 -9.22
C GLU A 153 -31.10 -4.72 -8.60
N GLN A 154 -30.17 -3.93 -8.07
CA GLN A 154 -30.47 -2.63 -7.43
C GLN A 154 -30.52 -1.45 -8.41
N SER A 155 -30.33 -1.70 -9.69
CA SER A 155 -30.40 -0.70 -10.77
C SER A 155 -31.78 -0.03 -10.94
N LYS A 156 -32.83 -0.51 -10.26
CA LYS A 156 -34.17 0.10 -10.28
C LYS A 156 -34.45 1.08 -9.12
N HIS A 157 -33.63 1.10 -8.07
CA HIS A 157 -33.77 2.03 -6.94
C HIS A 157 -32.55 2.95 -6.73
N ALA A 158 -31.50 2.83 -7.54
CA ALA A 158 -30.33 3.72 -7.52
C ALA A 158 -30.58 5.08 -8.21
N ALA A 159 -31.79 5.63 -8.05
CA ALA A 159 -32.07 7.04 -8.31
C ALA A 159 -32.13 7.73 -6.94
N GLU A 160 -30.97 8.21 -6.48
CA GLU A 160 -30.68 9.16 -5.37
C GLU A 160 -29.37 8.79 -4.64
N GLY A 161 -28.21 9.14 -5.25
CA GLY A 161 -26.97 9.58 -4.59
C GLY A 161 -26.34 8.83 -3.38
N GLY A 162 -26.42 7.49 -3.28
CA GLY A 162 -26.11 6.81 -2.00
C GLY A 162 -24.74 6.13 -1.81
N GLU A 163 -24.25 5.34 -2.76
CA GLU A 163 -23.19 4.33 -2.46
C GLU A 163 -21.90 4.46 -3.29
N GLU A 164 -21.94 4.99 -4.53
CA GLU A 164 -20.71 5.20 -5.32
C GLU A 164 -19.89 6.42 -4.85
N ASP A 165 -20.52 7.39 -4.17
CA ASP A 165 -19.89 8.66 -3.76
C ASP A 165 -19.11 8.58 -2.44
N ASN A 166 -19.10 7.41 -1.79
CA ASN A 166 -18.35 7.18 -0.55
C ASN A 166 -17.05 6.41 -0.74
N PHE A 167 -16.54 6.29 -1.97
CA PHE A 167 -15.22 5.73 -2.23
C PHE A 167 -14.15 6.82 -2.22
N ALA A 168 -13.09 6.62 -1.44
CA ALA A 168 -11.94 7.52 -1.35
C ALA A 168 -10.65 6.73 -1.57
N ILE A 169 -9.64 7.38 -2.14
CA ILE A 169 -8.34 6.77 -2.39
C ILE A 169 -7.28 7.53 -1.59
N VAL A 170 -6.49 6.80 -0.82
CA VAL A 170 -5.32 7.36 -0.15
C VAL A 170 -4.09 6.74 -0.78
N PHE A 171 -3.30 7.57 -1.45
CA PHE A 171 -2.11 7.13 -2.15
C PHE A 171 -0.86 7.63 -1.42
N ALA A 172 0.04 6.72 -1.06
CA ALA A 172 1.28 7.03 -0.38
C ALA A 172 2.47 6.57 -1.21
N ALA A 173 3.27 7.52 -1.67
CA ALA A 173 4.52 7.32 -2.38
C ALA A 173 5.72 7.51 -1.43
N MET A 174 6.64 6.55 -1.38
CA MET A 174 7.79 6.49 -0.48
C MET A 174 9.05 6.28 -1.31
N GLY A 175 9.97 7.25 -1.28
CA GLY A 175 11.24 7.16 -1.99
C GLY A 175 11.10 7.08 -3.52
N VAL A 176 10.02 7.62 -4.09
CA VAL A 176 9.79 7.56 -5.54
C VAL A 176 10.59 8.62 -6.28
N ASN A 177 10.94 8.32 -7.54
CA ASN A 177 11.57 9.30 -8.43
C ASN A 177 10.60 10.43 -8.79
N MET A 178 11.15 11.60 -9.12
CA MET A 178 10.36 12.75 -9.55
C MET A 178 9.48 12.44 -10.76
N GLU A 179 9.97 11.64 -11.71
CA GLU A 179 9.21 11.21 -12.89
C GLU A 179 7.98 10.38 -12.51
N THR A 180 8.14 9.43 -11.59
CA THR A 180 7.04 8.60 -11.07
C THR A 180 6.02 9.45 -10.32
N ALA A 181 6.48 10.39 -9.48
CA ALA A 181 5.59 11.30 -8.76
C ALA A 181 4.78 12.21 -9.73
N GLN A 182 5.43 12.71 -10.79
CA GLN A 182 4.77 13.49 -11.83
C GLN A 182 3.79 12.65 -12.65
N PHE A 183 4.13 11.39 -12.94
CA PHE A 183 3.25 10.45 -13.62
C PHE A 183 1.93 10.28 -12.86
N PHE A 184 2.00 9.96 -11.56
CA PHE A 184 0.80 9.81 -10.73
C PHE A 184 0.00 11.11 -10.64
N LYS A 185 0.67 12.26 -10.47
CA LYS A 185 -0.01 13.55 -10.41
C LYS A 185 -0.78 13.85 -11.69
N ARG A 186 -0.15 13.68 -12.86
CA ARG A 186 -0.79 13.89 -14.17
C ARG A 186 -1.94 12.93 -14.38
N ASP A 187 -1.75 11.66 -14.05
CA ASP A 187 -2.80 10.65 -14.20
C ASP A 187 -4.04 10.98 -13.35
N PHE A 188 -3.85 11.41 -12.10
CA PHE A 188 -4.98 11.79 -11.25
C PHE A 188 -5.65 13.12 -11.65
N GLU A 189 -4.88 14.07 -12.20
CA GLU A 189 -5.41 15.33 -12.75
C GLU A 189 -6.22 15.11 -14.04
N GLU A 190 -5.71 14.30 -14.98
CA GLU A 190 -6.34 14.05 -16.29
C GLU A 190 -7.65 13.26 -16.17
N ASN A 191 -7.74 12.35 -15.20
CA ASN A 191 -8.91 11.49 -15.03
C ASN A 191 -10.02 12.10 -14.15
N GLY A 192 -9.81 13.30 -13.60
CA GLY A 192 -10.78 13.96 -12.72
C GLY A 192 -11.00 13.26 -11.37
N SER A 193 -10.23 12.21 -11.07
CA SER A 193 -10.28 11.49 -9.79
C SER A 193 -9.66 12.25 -8.64
N MET A 194 -8.99 13.38 -8.90
CA MET A 194 -8.27 14.16 -7.89
C MET A 194 -9.16 14.50 -6.69
N GLU A 195 -10.41 14.91 -6.88
CA GLU A 195 -11.34 15.28 -5.79
C GLU A 195 -11.57 14.16 -4.76
N ARG A 196 -11.34 12.89 -5.13
CA ARG A 196 -11.54 11.70 -4.29
C ARG A 196 -10.22 11.11 -3.77
N VAL A 197 -9.08 11.67 -4.19
CA VAL A 197 -7.75 11.13 -3.91
C VAL A 197 -7.01 12.05 -2.96
N THR A 198 -6.39 11.48 -1.93
CA THR A 198 -5.39 12.16 -1.11
C THR A 198 -4.02 11.59 -1.43
N LEU A 199 -3.07 12.45 -1.82
CA LEU A 199 -1.72 12.06 -2.21
C LEU A 199 -0.71 12.43 -1.13
N PHE A 200 0.04 11.45 -0.64
CA PHE A 200 1.25 11.66 0.16
C PHE A 200 2.45 11.29 -0.70
N LEU A 201 3.27 12.28 -1.06
CA LEU A 201 4.43 12.09 -1.91
C LEU A 201 5.70 12.32 -1.11
N ASN A 202 6.48 11.26 -0.90
CA ASN A 202 7.85 11.32 -0.45
C ASN A 202 8.79 10.91 -1.59
N LEU A 203 9.65 11.84 -1.98
CA LEU A 203 10.56 11.69 -3.08
C LEU A 203 11.87 11.02 -2.64
N ALA A 204 12.63 10.48 -3.59
CA ALA A 204 13.92 9.84 -3.32
C ALA A 204 14.99 10.80 -2.74
N ASN A 205 14.84 12.11 -2.91
CA ASN A 205 15.71 13.14 -2.32
C ASN A 205 15.27 13.59 -0.91
N ASP A 206 14.05 13.21 -0.48
CA ASP A 206 13.55 13.56 0.85
C ASP A 206 14.20 12.66 1.93
N PRO A 207 14.25 13.11 3.19
CA PRO A 207 14.88 12.37 4.28
C PRO A 207 14.30 10.97 4.47
N THR A 208 15.16 10.02 4.83
CA THR A 208 14.80 8.59 4.97
C THR A 208 13.77 8.34 6.07
N ILE A 209 13.79 9.13 7.13
CA ILE A 209 12.78 9.07 8.19
C ILE A 209 11.38 9.46 7.72
N GLU A 210 11.28 10.35 6.72
CA GLU A 210 9.99 10.74 6.16
C GLU A 210 9.33 9.54 5.49
N ARG A 211 10.11 8.65 4.87
CA ARG A 211 9.62 7.37 4.31
C ARG A 211 8.99 6.48 5.37
N ILE A 212 9.53 6.49 6.59
CA ILE A 212 9.04 5.65 7.69
C ILE A 212 7.72 6.19 8.25
N ILE A 213 7.54 7.51 8.30
CA ILE A 213 6.30 8.13 8.79
C ILE A 213 5.21 8.25 7.71
N THR A 214 5.57 8.34 6.42
CA THR A 214 4.63 8.49 5.30
C THR A 214 3.48 7.47 5.31
N PRO A 215 3.72 6.14 5.40
CA PRO A 215 2.62 5.16 5.40
C PRO A 215 1.77 5.27 6.66
N ARG A 216 2.36 5.67 7.80
CA ARG A 216 1.62 5.89 9.06
C ARG A 216 0.67 7.08 8.97
N ILE A 217 1.11 8.18 8.35
CA ILE A 217 0.28 9.36 8.08
C ILE A 217 -0.86 9.00 7.12
N ALA A 218 -0.55 8.28 6.04
CA ALA A 218 -1.53 7.82 5.07
C ALA A 218 -2.60 6.92 5.71
N LEU A 219 -2.18 5.93 6.51
CA LEU A 219 -3.11 5.03 7.19
C LEU A 219 -3.94 5.75 8.26
N THR A 220 -3.38 6.73 8.95
CA THR A 220 -4.14 7.53 9.94
C THR A 220 -5.21 8.37 9.24
N THR A 221 -4.89 8.92 8.08
CA THR A 221 -5.87 9.63 7.24
C THR A 221 -6.95 8.65 6.74
N ALA A 222 -6.55 7.45 6.31
CA ALA A 222 -7.48 6.41 5.87
C ALA A 222 -8.40 5.92 6.99
N GLU A 223 -7.90 5.76 8.22
CA GLU A 223 -8.67 5.38 9.40
C GLU A 223 -9.71 6.43 9.77
N TYR A 224 -9.33 7.70 9.76
CA TYR A 224 -10.26 8.80 9.98
C TYR A 224 -11.38 8.81 8.93
N LEU A 225 -11.02 8.76 7.63
CA LEU A 225 -11.99 8.75 6.53
C LEU A 225 -12.91 7.52 6.57
N ALA A 226 -12.38 6.35 6.90
CA ALA A 226 -13.16 5.12 6.92
C ALA A 226 -14.05 5.01 8.15
N TYR A 227 -13.49 5.24 9.33
CA TYR A 227 -14.16 4.89 10.57
C TYR A 227 -14.94 6.04 11.20
N GLU A 228 -14.54 7.28 10.98
CA GLU A 228 -15.27 8.46 11.47
C GLU A 228 -16.22 8.99 10.40
N CYS A 229 -15.76 9.10 9.15
CA CYS A 229 -16.57 9.62 8.06
C CYS A 229 -17.37 8.53 7.30
N GLY A 230 -17.14 7.25 7.59
CA GLY A 230 -17.88 6.14 7.01
C GLY A 230 -17.58 5.84 5.54
N LYS A 231 -16.43 6.29 5.00
CA LYS A 231 -16.05 6.06 3.60
C LYS A 231 -15.38 4.71 3.37
N HIS A 232 -15.47 4.19 2.16
CA HIS A 232 -14.68 3.04 1.71
C HIS A 232 -13.35 3.55 1.16
N VAL A 233 -12.27 3.25 1.85
CA VAL A 233 -10.94 3.76 1.53
C VAL A 233 -10.09 2.67 0.89
N LEU A 234 -9.55 2.95 -0.30
CA LEU A 234 -8.49 2.17 -0.91
C LEU A 234 -7.16 2.85 -0.65
N VAL A 235 -6.28 2.16 0.08
CA VAL A 235 -4.94 2.65 0.39
C VAL A 235 -3.94 1.97 -0.53
N ILE A 236 -3.19 2.76 -1.30
CA ILE A 236 -2.07 2.26 -2.11
C ILE A 236 -0.77 2.77 -1.51
N LEU A 237 0.13 1.85 -1.19
CA LEU A 237 1.45 2.16 -0.62
C LEU A 237 2.52 1.75 -1.63
N THR A 238 3.28 2.70 -2.15
CA THR A 238 4.38 2.43 -3.10
C THR A 238 5.60 3.25 -2.70
N ASP A 239 6.84 2.77 -2.63
CA ASP A 239 7.29 1.39 -2.71
C ASP A 239 7.66 0.88 -1.30
N MET A 240 7.11 -0.26 -0.90
CA MET A 240 7.44 -0.91 0.38
C MET A 240 8.88 -1.40 0.45
N SER A 241 9.55 -1.61 -0.69
CA SER A 241 10.98 -1.91 -0.73
C SER A 241 11.81 -0.70 -0.28
N SER A 242 11.46 0.51 -0.74
CA SER A 242 12.10 1.75 -0.28
C SER A 242 11.83 2.03 1.21
N TYR A 243 10.66 1.64 1.71
CA TYR A 243 10.38 1.66 3.15
C TYR A 243 11.30 0.70 3.92
N ALA A 244 11.44 -0.55 3.47
CA ALA A 244 12.29 -1.54 4.12
C ALA A 244 13.78 -1.14 4.10
N ASP A 245 14.24 -0.55 2.99
CA ASP A 245 15.59 -0.02 2.86
C ASP A 245 15.84 1.15 3.81
N ALA A 246 14.88 2.07 3.95
CA ALA A 246 14.96 3.16 4.91
C ALA A 246 14.98 2.65 6.36
N LEU A 247 14.19 1.63 6.67
CA LEU A 247 14.18 0.99 7.99
C LEU A 247 15.53 0.34 8.29
N ARG A 248 16.13 -0.34 7.31
CA ARG A 248 17.49 -0.89 7.40
C ARG A 248 18.54 0.18 7.64
N GLU A 249 18.47 1.29 6.91
CA GLU A 249 19.41 2.41 7.06
C GLU A 249 19.35 3.02 8.47
N VAL A 250 18.14 3.23 8.99
CA VAL A 250 17.93 3.73 10.35
C VAL A 250 18.47 2.75 11.40
N SER A 251 18.23 1.46 11.23
CA SER A 251 18.74 0.42 12.14
C SER A 251 20.27 0.32 12.11
N ALA A 252 20.88 0.42 10.93
CA ALA A 252 22.33 0.44 10.77
C ALA A 252 22.96 1.69 11.40
N ALA A 253 22.33 2.86 11.24
CA ALA A 253 22.76 4.10 11.88
C ALA A 253 22.64 4.07 13.42
N ARG A 254 21.80 3.17 13.96
CA ARG A 254 21.65 2.91 15.40
C ARG A 254 22.58 1.81 15.92
N GLU A 255 23.40 1.22 15.06
CA GLU A 255 24.27 0.07 15.41
C GLU A 255 23.50 -1.12 16.02
N GLU A 256 22.23 -1.29 15.62
CA GLU A 256 21.42 -2.44 16.03
C GLU A 256 21.95 -3.73 15.39
N VAL A 257 21.75 -4.87 16.05
CA VAL A 257 22.17 -6.16 15.50
C VAL A 257 21.35 -6.49 14.25
N PRO A 258 21.98 -6.64 13.07
CA PRO A 258 21.25 -6.91 11.84
C PRO A 258 20.70 -8.34 11.83
N GLY A 259 19.50 -8.50 11.28
CA GLY A 259 18.88 -9.77 10.98
C GLY A 259 19.25 -10.31 9.60
N ARG A 260 18.33 -11.07 8.99
CA ARG A 260 18.54 -11.72 7.69
C ARG A 260 18.77 -10.69 6.58
N ARG A 261 19.82 -10.91 5.78
CA ARG A 261 20.28 -10.02 4.68
C ARG A 261 20.47 -8.55 5.09
N GLY A 262 20.78 -8.28 6.37
CA GLY A 262 21.06 -6.93 6.88
C GLY A 262 19.85 -6.10 7.27
N TYR A 263 18.63 -6.64 7.16
CA TYR A 263 17.41 -5.96 7.63
C TYR A 263 17.25 -6.06 9.16
N PRO A 264 16.48 -5.16 9.79
CA PRO A 264 16.29 -5.18 11.24
C PRO A 264 15.52 -6.44 11.69
N GLY A 265 15.85 -6.96 12.88
CA GLY A 265 15.19 -8.15 13.44
C GLY A 265 13.68 -8.00 13.67
N TYR A 266 13.21 -6.75 13.88
CA TYR A 266 11.81 -6.41 14.10
C TYR A 266 11.04 -6.04 12.82
N MET A 267 11.63 -6.23 11.63
CA MET A 267 10.97 -5.85 10.37
C MET A 267 9.60 -6.52 10.19
N TYR A 268 9.43 -7.76 10.64
CA TYR A 268 8.13 -8.45 10.62
C TYR A 268 7.07 -7.68 11.41
N THR A 269 7.38 -7.34 12.66
CA THR A 269 6.46 -6.63 13.55
C THR A 269 6.18 -5.23 13.02
N ASP A 270 7.19 -4.53 12.51
CA ASP A 270 7.02 -3.19 11.96
C ASP A 270 6.11 -3.18 10.72
N LEU A 271 6.32 -4.08 9.76
CA LEU A 271 5.41 -4.26 8.62
C LEU A 271 4.01 -4.67 9.06
N ALA A 272 3.88 -5.50 10.10
CA ALA A 272 2.58 -5.89 10.64
C ALA A 272 1.81 -4.68 11.20
N THR A 273 2.48 -3.72 11.86
CA THR A 273 1.82 -2.49 12.34
C THR A 273 1.23 -1.64 11.22
N ILE A 274 1.73 -1.75 9.99
CA ILE A 274 1.20 -1.06 8.80
C ILE A 274 0.06 -1.88 8.20
N TYR A 275 0.32 -3.16 7.87
CA TYR A 275 -0.62 -3.98 7.12
C TYR A 275 -1.86 -4.37 7.93
N GLU A 276 -1.76 -4.57 9.24
CA GLU A 276 -2.89 -4.96 10.10
C GLU A 276 -3.87 -3.82 10.42
N ARG A 277 -3.63 -2.61 9.91
CA ARG A 277 -4.56 -1.47 10.00
C ARG A 277 -5.69 -1.54 8.96
N ALA A 278 -5.62 -2.49 8.02
CA ALA A 278 -6.70 -2.80 7.09
C ALA A 278 -7.84 -3.56 7.76
N GLY A 279 -9.07 -3.38 7.27
CA GLY A 279 -10.22 -4.18 7.70
C GLY A 279 -11.54 -3.43 7.77
N ARG A 280 -12.50 -4.09 8.41
CA ARG A 280 -13.85 -3.57 8.72
C ARG A 280 -14.13 -3.76 10.20
N ILE A 281 -14.83 -2.78 10.78
CA ILE A 281 -15.21 -2.78 12.19
C ILE A 281 -16.73 -2.93 12.28
N GLU A 282 -17.19 -3.79 13.18
CA GLU A 282 -18.61 -4.00 13.45
C GLU A 282 -19.28 -2.69 13.90
N GLY A 283 -20.45 -2.40 13.33
CA GLY A 283 -21.17 -1.15 13.59
C GLY A 283 -20.65 0.08 12.84
N ARG A 284 -19.52 -0.01 12.11
CA ARG A 284 -19.03 1.06 11.22
C ARG A 284 -19.24 0.68 9.76
N LYS A 285 -19.68 1.65 8.95
CA LYS A 285 -19.97 1.42 7.51
C LYS A 285 -18.72 1.38 6.64
N GLY A 286 -17.72 2.19 6.96
CA GLY A 286 -16.50 2.29 6.16
C GLY A 286 -15.57 1.09 6.28
N SER A 287 -14.59 1.04 5.38
CA SER A 287 -13.64 -0.06 5.26
C SER A 287 -12.31 0.44 4.75
N ILE A 288 -11.21 -0.21 5.15
CA ILE A 288 -9.87 0.10 4.64
C ILE A 288 -9.33 -1.12 3.91
N THR A 289 -9.18 -1.01 2.59
CA THR A 289 -8.50 -2.02 1.77
C THR A 289 -7.10 -1.53 1.48
N GLN A 290 -6.09 -2.39 1.62
CA GLN A 290 -4.70 -2.03 1.33
C GLN A 290 -4.17 -2.79 0.11
N ILE A 291 -3.55 -2.05 -0.81
CA ILE A 291 -2.74 -2.58 -1.91
C ILE A 291 -1.32 -2.04 -1.79
N PRO A 292 -0.47 -2.69 -0.97
CA PRO A 292 0.95 -2.37 -0.93
C PRO A 292 1.63 -2.81 -2.22
N ILE A 293 2.57 -2.04 -2.73
CA ILE A 293 3.36 -2.35 -3.91
C ILE A 293 4.80 -2.48 -3.45
N LEU A 294 5.42 -3.60 -3.79
CA LEU A 294 6.83 -3.84 -3.52
C LEU A 294 7.59 -4.21 -4.78
N THR A 295 8.82 -3.74 -4.90
CA THR A 295 9.76 -4.20 -5.93
C THR A 295 10.74 -5.22 -5.37
N MET A 296 10.67 -6.46 -5.86
CA MET A 296 11.55 -7.53 -5.44
C MET A 296 12.96 -7.30 -5.99
N PRO A 297 14.00 -7.27 -5.13
CA PRO A 297 15.37 -7.21 -5.59
C PRO A 297 15.73 -8.48 -6.38
N ASN A 298 16.27 -8.31 -7.60
CA ASN A 298 16.65 -9.41 -8.50
C ASN A 298 15.53 -10.42 -8.80
N ASP A 299 14.27 -9.98 -8.77
CA ASP A 299 13.09 -10.83 -8.99
C ASP A 299 13.01 -12.02 -7.99
N ASP A 300 13.66 -11.91 -6.81
CA ASP A 300 13.75 -12.97 -5.82
C ASP A 300 12.60 -12.91 -4.80
N ILE A 301 11.62 -13.82 -4.94
CA ILE A 301 10.49 -13.95 -4.01
C ILE A 301 10.90 -14.39 -2.60
N THR A 302 12.10 -14.98 -2.43
CA THR A 302 12.61 -15.42 -1.12
C THR A 302 13.32 -14.31 -0.36
N HIS A 303 13.39 -13.11 -0.94
CA HIS A 303 13.94 -11.93 -0.29
C HIS A 303 13.10 -11.57 0.96
N PRO A 304 13.71 -11.10 2.06
CA PRO A 304 12.98 -10.79 3.30
C PRO A 304 11.75 -9.88 3.13
N THR A 305 11.81 -8.88 2.23
CA THR A 305 10.68 -7.97 1.96
C THR A 305 9.42 -8.69 1.43
N PRO A 306 9.46 -9.40 0.28
CA PRO A 306 8.32 -10.19 -0.19
C PRO A 306 7.97 -11.35 0.74
N ASP A 307 8.96 -12.03 1.33
CA ASP A 307 8.77 -13.16 2.24
C ASP A 307 7.92 -12.74 3.46
N LEU A 308 8.36 -11.73 4.21
CA LEU A 308 7.62 -11.23 5.38
C LEU A 308 6.28 -10.61 4.99
N THR A 309 6.20 -9.91 3.85
CA THR A 309 4.93 -9.34 3.38
C THR A 309 3.93 -10.45 3.06
N GLY A 310 4.35 -11.55 2.42
CA GLY A 310 3.49 -12.70 2.13
C GLY A 310 3.05 -13.47 3.38
N TYR A 311 3.82 -13.44 4.47
CA TYR A 311 3.39 -13.99 5.77
C TYR A 311 2.29 -13.16 6.44
N ILE A 312 2.31 -11.84 6.27
CA ILE A 312 1.36 -10.92 6.93
C ILE A 312 0.09 -10.72 6.10
N THR A 313 0.25 -10.57 4.78
CA THR A 313 -0.86 -10.27 3.86
C THR A 313 -1.63 -11.51 3.43
N GLU A 314 -2.81 -11.31 2.85
CA GLU A 314 -3.78 -12.37 2.57
C GLU A 314 -3.69 -12.89 1.13
N GLY A 315 -2.46 -12.99 0.62
CA GLY A 315 -2.18 -13.33 -0.78
C GLY A 315 -1.18 -12.38 -1.40
N GLN A 316 -1.04 -12.43 -2.72
CA GLN A 316 -0.19 -11.54 -3.50
C GLN A 316 -0.59 -11.58 -4.97
N ILE A 317 -0.37 -10.49 -5.69
CA ILE A 317 -0.48 -10.44 -7.15
C ILE A 317 0.93 -10.28 -7.70
N TYR A 318 1.36 -11.24 -8.50
CA TYR A 318 2.72 -11.32 -9.02
C TYR A 318 2.79 -10.77 -10.44
N ILE A 319 3.61 -9.74 -10.63
CA ILE A 319 3.89 -9.12 -11.93
C ILE A 319 5.14 -9.78 -12.49
N ASP A 320 5.02 -10.41 -13.65
CA ASP A 320 6.04 -11.27 -14.23
C ASP A 320 6.77 -10.59 -15.39
N ARG A 321 8.10 -10.60 -15.33
CA ARG A 321 8.98 -10.07 -16.37
C ARG A 321 8.84 -10.84 -17.68
N GLN A 322 8.57 -12.14 -17.65
CA GLN A 322 8.43 -12.93 -18.87
C GLN A 322 7.25 -12.47 -19.72
N LEU A 323 6.11 -12.19 -19.08
CA LEU A 323 4.92 -11.67 -19.74
C LEU A 323 5.13 -10.25 -20.27
N HIS A 324 5.85 -9.43 -19.50
CA HIS A 324 6.18 -8.06 -19.92
C HIS A 324 7.09 -8.05 -21.16
N ASN A 325 8.11 -8.92 -21.21
CA ASN A 325 8.99 -9.05 -22.38
C ASN A 325 8.24 -9.49 -23.65
N ARG A 326 7.12 -10.23 -23.49
CA ARG A 326 6.19 -10.61 -24.57
C ARG A 326 5.22 -9.48 -24.96
N GLN A 327 5.36 -8.27 -24.41
CA GLN A 327 4.48 -7.12 -24.64
C GLN A 327 3.02 -7.35 -24.20
N ILE A 328 2.81 -8.19 -23.17
CA ILE A 328 1.48 -8.41 -22.57
C ILE A 328 1.25 -7.39 -21.46
N TYR A 329 0.08 -6.75 -21.47
CA TYR A 329 -0.33 -5.80 -20.44
C TYR A 329 -1.75 -6.08 -19.93
N PRO A 330 -1.98 -6.08 -18.59
CA PRO A 330 -0.99 -6.03 -17.52
C PRO A 330 -0.23 -7.37 -17.37
N PRO A 331 1.09 -7.38 -17.14
CA PRO A 331 1.89 -8.60 -17.08
C PRO A 331 1.74 -9.36 -15.73
N ILE A 332 0.52 -9.81 -15.42
CA ILE A 332 0.21 -10.52 -14.17
C ILE A 332 0.27 -12.03 -14.40
N ASN A 333 1.07 -12.73 -13.60
CA ASN A 333 1.13 -14.19 -13.64
C ASN A 333 0.19 -14.79 -12.59
N VAL A 334 -0.83 -15.51 -13.06
CA VAL A 334 -1.89 -16.06 -12.21
C VAL A 334 -1.45 -17.25 -11.36
N LEU A 335 -0.37 -17.96 -11.70
CA LEU A 335 0.08 -19.16 -10.97
C LEU A 335 0.67 -18.85 -9.59
N PRO A 336 1.65 -17.92 -9.45
CA PRO A 336 2.15 -17.52 -8.14
C PRO A 336 1.26 -16.47 -7.44
N SER A 337 0.25 -15.94 -8.13
CA SER A 337 -0.71 -15.01 -7.55
C SER A 337 -1.79 -15.77 -6.78
N LEU A 338 -2.22 -15.22 -5.65
CA LEU A 338 -3.26 -15.82 -4.82
C LEU A 338 -4.03 -14.72 -4.08
N SER A 339 -5.35 -14.88 -3.95
CA SER A 339 -6.17 -14.14 -2.99
C SER A 339 -6.88 -15.11 -2.04
N ARG A 340 -6.56 -15.05 -0.74
CA ARG A 340 -7.14 -15.98 0.26
C ARG A 340 -8.61 -15.70 0.56
N LEU A 341 -9.05 -14.45 0.46
CA LEU A 341 -10.43 -14.03 0.73
C LEU A 341 -11.33 -14.10 -0.51
N MET A 342 -10.81 -14.55 -1.65
CA MET A 342 -11.57 -14.67 -2.89
C MET A 342 -12.87 -15.47 -2.70
N LYS A 343 -12.82 -16.62 -2.02
CA LYS A 343 -13.98 -17.50 -1.81
C LYS A 343 -15.16 -16.83 -1.11
N SER A 344 -14.87 -15.83 -0.28
CA SER A 344 -15.85 -15.11 0.52
C SER A 344 -16.48 -13.96 -0.24
N ALA A 345 -15.75 -13.41 -1.23
CA ALA A 345 -16.18 -12.28 -2.04
C ALA A 345 -16.93 -12.68 -3.32
N ILE A 346 -16.82 -13.95 -3.74
CA ILE A 346 -17.45 -14.49 -4.95
C ILE A 346 -18.67 -15.36 -4.61
N GLY A 347 -19.54 -15.57 -5.60
CA GLY A 347 -20.69 -16.46 -5.48
C GLY A 347 -22.03 -15.77 -5.71
N GLU A 348 -23.10 -16.54 -5.51
CA GLU A 348 -24.48 -16.10 -5.70
C GLU A 348 -24.84 -15.01 -4.69
N GLY A 349 -25.41 -13.89 -5.17
CA GLY A 349 -25.72 -12.72 -4.35
C GLY A 349 -24.61 -11.66 -4.27
N MET A 350 -23.35 -12.03 -4.56
CA MET A 350 -22.21 -11.10 -4.58
C MET A 350 -21.77 -10.77 -6.00
N THR A 351 -21.40 -11.78 -6.78
CA THR A 351 -21.02 -11.65 -8.19
C THR A 351 -21.92 -12.52 -9.05
N ARG A 352 -21.40 -13.62 -9.59
CA ARG A 352 -22.12 -14.60 -10.41
C ARG A 352 -21.83 -16.00 -9.87
N ARG A 353 -22.80 -16.90 -9.97
CA ARG A 353 -22.72 -18.25 -9.38
C ARG A 353 -21.57 -19.10 -9.93
N ASP A 354 -21.27 -18.95 -11.22
CA ASP A 354 -20.22 -19.69 -11.94
C ASP A 354 -18.80 -19.11 -11.74
N HIS A 355 -18.64 -18.00 -11.03
CA HIS A 355 -17.34 -17.32 -10.90
C HIS A 355 -16.26 -18.27 -10.35
N SER A 356 -16.56 -18.99 -9.27
CA SER A 356 -15.61 -19.94 -8.66
C SER A 356 -15.23 -21.06 -9.65
N ASP A 357 -16.21 -21.63 -10.35
CA ASP A 357 -15.98 -22.76 -11.25
C ASP A 357 -15.15 -22.32 -12.47
N VAL A 358 -15.49 -21.17 -13.05
CA VAL A 358 -14.76 -20.58 -14.17
C VAL A 358 -13.32 -20.25 -13.78
N SER A 359 -13.09 -19.62 -12.63
CA SER A 359 -11.74 -19.30 -12.16
C SER A 359 -10.90 -20.57 -11.96
N ASN A 360 -11.45 -21.59 -11.29
CA ASN A 360 -10.73 -22.83 -11.03
C ASN A 360 -10.40 -23.57 -12.33
N GLN A 361 -11.35 -23.60 -13.29
CA GLN A 361 -11.14 -24.25 -14.58
C GLN A 361 -10.09 -23.50 -15.43
N LEU A 362 -10.14 -22.16 -15.46
CA LEU A 362 -9.12 -21.35 -16.13
C LEU A 362 -7.73 -21.57 -15.51
N TYR A 363 -7.65 -21.64 -14.18
CA TYR A 363 -6.39 -21.89 -13.49
C TYR A 363 -5.82 -23.27 -13.84
N ALA A 364 -6.66 -24.32 -13.79
CA ALA A 364 -6.24 -25.68 -14.13
C ALA A 364 -5.78 -25.78 -15.58
N ASN A 365 -6.53 -25.22 -16.52
CA ASN A 365 -6.17 -25.23 -17.94
C ASN A 365 -4.87 -24.47 -18.21
N TYR A 366 -4.66 -23.33 -17.55
CA TYR A 366 -3.43 -22.56 -17.70
C TYR A 366 -2.21 -23.29 -17.11
N ALA A 367 -2.37 -23.94 -15.96
CA ALA A 367 -1.33 -24.77 -15.35
C ALA A 367 -0.95 -25.96 -16.26
N ILE A 368 -1.94 -26.71 -16.74
CA ILE A 368 -1.73 -27.81 -17.70
C ILE A 368 -1.03 -27.30 -18.94
N GLY A 369 -1.50 -26.20 -19.54
CA GLY A 369 -0.87 -25.64 -20.73
C GLY A 369 0.59 -25.25 -20.50
N LYS A 370 0.97 -24.78 -19.31
CA LYS A 370 2.36 -24.43 -18.98
C LYS A 370 3.26 -25.67 -18.89
N ASP A 371 2.75 -26.73 -18.28
CA ASP A 371 3.45 -28.02 -18.22
C ASP A 371 3.61 -28.61 -19.63
N VAL A 372 2.55 -28.54 -20.45
CA VAL A 372 2.58 -28.96 -21.85
C VAL A 372 3.54 -28.11 -22.67
N GLN A 373 3.60 -26.80 -22.46
CA GLN A 373 4.57 -25.92 -23.12
C GLN A 373 6.01 -26.31 -22.78
N ALA A 374 6.28 -26.69 -21.53
CA ALA A 374 7.59 -27.21 -21.12
C ALA A 374 7.88 -28.58 -21.77
N MET A 375 6.90 -29.48 -21.85
CA MET A 375 7.04 -30.76 -22.56
C MET A 375 7.26 -30.58 -24.06
N LYS A 376 6.55 -29.64 -24.70
CA LYS A 376 6.73 -29.27 -26.11
C LYS A 376 8.16 -28.85 -26.42
N ALA A 377 8.78 -28.10 -25.51
CA ALA A 377 10.17 -27.67 -25.66
C ALA A 377 11.19 -28.83 -25.58
N VAL A 378 10.82 -29.95 -24.94
CA VAL A 378 11.69 -31.13 -24.78
C VAL A 378 11.47 -32.17 -25.87
N VAL A 379 10.21 -32.50 -26.17
CA VAL A 379 9.84 -33.64 -27.04
C VAL A 379 9.50 -33.20 -28.48
N GLY A 380 9.21 -31.92 -28.69
CA GLY A 380 8.77 -31.38 -29.98
C GLY A 380 7.25 -31.40 -30.15
N GLU A 381 6.76 -30.70 -31.18
CA GLU A 381 5.33 -30.46 -31.40
C GLU A 381 4.56 -31.70 -31.87
N GLU A 382 5.21 -32.62 -32.59
CA GLU A 382 4.58 -33.79 -33.20
C GLU A 382 4.19 -34.88 -32.18
N ALA A 383 4.74 -34.82 -30.97
CA ALA A 383 4.48 -35.79 -29.91
C ALA A 383 3.31 -35.41 -29.00
N LEU A 384 2.67 -34.27 -29.24
CA LEU A 384 1.59 -33.75 -28.40
C LEU A 384 0.23 -34.30 -28.84
N SER A 385 -0.65 -34.55 -27.88
CA SER A 385 -2.04 -34.89 -28.18
C SER A 385 -2.81 -33.67 -28.70
N SER A 386 -3.99 -33.90 -29.29
CA SER A 386 -4.86 -32.81 -29.74
C SER A 386 -5.34 -31.91 -28.59
N GLU A 387 -5.53 -32.46 -27.39
CA GLU A 387 -5.95 -31.71 -26.20
C GLU A 387 -4.82 -30.81 -25.69
N ASP A 388 -3.60 -31.34 -25.69
CA ASP A 388 -2.38 -30.61 -25.34
C ASP A 388 -2.12 -29.45 -26.28
N LEU A 389 -2.33 -29.66 -27.59
CA LEU A 389 -2.21 -28.60 -28.60
C LEU A 389 -3.21 -27.46 -28.37
N VAL A 390 -4.45 -27.78 -28.00
CA VAL A 390 -5.48 -26.76 -27.67
C VAL A 390 -5.11 -26.03 -26.37
N CYS A 391 -4.61 -26.72 -25.35
CA CYS A 391 -4.15 -26.08 -24.11
C CYS A 391 -2.95 -25.15 -24.36
N CYS A 392 -2.04 -25.52 -25.26
CA CYS A 392 -0.93 -24.64 -25.67
C CYS A 392 -1.40 -23.37 -26.39
N GLN A 393 -2.51 -23.40 -27.13
CA GLN A 393 -3.06 -22.21 -27.80
C GLN A 393 -3.57 -21.15 -26.82
N LEU A 394 -3.82 -21.52 -25.56
CA LEU A 394 -4.29 -20.60 -24.51
C LEU A 394 -3.15 -19.76 -23.87
N ILE A 395 -1.88 -20.00 -24.22
CA ILE A 395 -0.67 -19.41 -23.59
C ILE A 395 0.17 -18.64 -24.60
#